data_AF-A0A522DIW0-F1
#
_entry.id   AF-A0A522DIW0-F1
#
_cell.length_a   1.000
_cell.length_b   1.000
_cell.length_c   1.000
_cell.angle_alpha   90.00
_cell.angle_beta   90.00
_cell.angle_gamma   90.00
#
_symmetry.space_group_name_H-M   'P 1'
#
loop_
_entity.id
_entity.type
_entity.pdbx_description
1 polymer ?
#
loop_
_entity_poly.entity_id
_entity_poly.type
_entity_poly.pdbx_seq_one_letter_code
_entity_poly.pdbx_strand_id
1 'polypeptide(L)'
;MQFIPALLPSLIEGIADIIEKNAEEVTALDQAIGDGDHVINLQRGIHALMAQRAELAKLDWAAAWQKIGMTLMSTVGGASGSLFGTL
;
A
#
# COMPACT_ATOMS: atom_id res chain seq x y z
N MET A 1 6.16 -21.11 -11.71
CA MET A 1 6.70 -19.94 -10.98
C MET A 1 6.23 -20.06 -9.55
N GLN A 2 7.12 -20.07 -8.56
CA GLN A 2 6.73 -20.23 -7.15
C GLN A 2 6.51 -18.83 -6.55
N PHE A 3 5.31 -18.55 -6.06
CA PHE A 3 4.99 -17.29 -5.40
C PHE A 3 5.57 -17.32 -3.98
N ILE A 4 6.60 -16.50 -3.74
CA ILE A 4 7.25 -16.37 -2.44
C ILE A 4 7.33 -14.89 -2.02
N PRO A 5 7.38 -14.60 -0.71
CA PRO A 5 7.45 -13.21 -0.21
C PRO A 5 8.63 -12.41 -0.74
N ALA A 6 9.68 -13.04 -1.25
CA ALA A 6 10.79 -12.37 -1.92
C ALA A 6 10.37 -11.51 -3.14
N LEU A 7 9.16 -11.71 -3.67
CA LEU A 7 8.58 -10.86 -4.71
C LEU A 7 7.99 -9.54 -4.17
N LEU A 8 7.66 -9.47 -2.87
CA LEU A 8 7.00 -8.31 -2.25
C LEU A 8 7.71 -6.97 -2.51
N PRO A 9 9.05 -6.85 -2.43
CA PRO A 9 9.71 -5.59 -2.76
C PRO A 9 9.36 -5.07 -4.15
N SER A 10 9.49 -5.93 -5.17
CA SER A 10 9.18 -5.54 -6.55
C SER A 10 7.69 -5.24 -6.77
N LEU A 11 6.79 -5.91 -6.03
CA LEU A 11 5.36 -5.65 -6.09
C LEU A 11 5.01 -4.31 -5.44
N ILE A 12 5.59 -4.01 -4.28
CA ILE A 12 5.39 -2.73 -3.58
C ILE A 12 5.96 -1.57 -4.43
N GLU A 13 7.13 -1.76 -5.04
CA GLU A 13 7.74 -0.79 -5.97
C GLU A 13 6.83 -0.55 -7.19
N GLY A 14 6.33 -1.60 -7.82
CA GLY A 14 5.39 -1.46 -8.95
C GLY A 14 4.07 -0.79 -8.56
N ILE A 15 3.55 -1.04 -7.36
CA ILE A 15 2.36 -0.34 -6.83
C ILE A 15 2.67 1.15 -6.62
N ALA A 16 3.83 1.47 -6.02
CA ALA A 16 4.25 2.85 -5.80
C ALA A 16 4.33 3.63 -7.12
N ASP A 17 4.97 3.05 -8.14
CA ASP A 17 5.11 3.67 -9.46
C ASP A 17 3.76 3.92 -10.13
N ILE A 18 2.82 2.97 -10.03
CA ILE A 18 1.49 3.11 -10.62
C ILE A 18 0.66 4.17 -9.88
N ILE A 19 0.69 4.20 -8.55
CA ILE A 19 -0.03 5.22 -7.79
C ILE A 19 0.54 6.62 -8.07
N GLU A 20 1.86 6.75 -8.11
CA GLU A 20 2.51 8.03 -8.44
C GLU A 20 2.14 8.51 -9.85
N LYS A 21 2.23 7.62 -10.84
CA LYS A 21 1.93 7.97 -12.24
C LYS A 21 0.50 8.46 -12.46
N ASN A 22 -0.45 7.99 -11.65
CA ASN A 22 -1.87 8.32 -11.78
C ASN A 22 -2.36 9.23 -10.64
N ALA A 23 -1.46 9.79 -9.83
CA ALA A 23 -1.79 10.55 -8.62
C ALA A 23 -2.75 11.72 -8.93
N GLU A 24 -2.43 12.54 -9.93
CA GLU A 24 -3.24 13.71 -10.29
C GLU A 24 -4.66 13.32 -10.73
N GLU A 25 -4.79 12.29 -11.57
CA GLU A 25 -6.08 11.82 -12.07
C GLU A 25 -6.94 11.27 -10.92
N VAL A 26 -6.37 10.43 -10.06
CA VAL A 26 -7.09 9.82 -8.94
C VAL A 26 -7.46 10.88 -7.89
N THR A 27 -6.59 11.85 -7.61
CA THR A 27 -6.92 12.98 -6.74
C THR A 27 -8.06 13.82 -7.31
N ALA A 28 -8.10 14.08 -8.62
CA ALA A 28 -9.20 14.82 -9.24
C ALA A 28 -10.53 14.05 -9.13
N LEU A 29 -10.51 12.72 -9.30
CA LEU A 29 -11.69 11.88 -9.12
C LEU A 29 -12.18 11.88 -7.67
N ASP A 30 -11.25 11.78 -6.71
CA ASP A 30 -11.57 11.80 -5.28
C ASP A 30 -12.11 13.17 -4.84
N GLN A 31 -11.57 14.28 -5.36
CA GLN A 31 -12.10 15.62 -5.11
C GLN A 31 -13.50 15.83 -5.69
N ALA A 32 -13.87 15.14 -6.76
CA ALA A 32 -15.18 15.29 -7.38
C ALA A 32 -16.32 14.76 -6.49
N ILE A 33 -16.05 13.79 -5.60
CA ILE A 33 -17.06 13.11 -4.77
C ILE A 33 -16.65 12.87 -3.30
N GLY A 34 -15.49 13.38 -2.90
CA GLY A 34 -14.86 13.13 -1.61
C GLY A 34 -14.03 14.34 -1.16
N ASP A 35 -12.99 14.09 -0.36
CA ASP A 35 -12.15 15.14 0.23
C ASP A 35 -10.79 15.32 -0.48
N GLY A 36 -10.47 14.46 -1.45
CA GLY A 36 -9.26 14.55 -2.25
C GLY A 36 -8.00 14.04 -1.55
N ASP A 37 -8.14 13.37 -0.41
CA ASP A 37 -7.02 12.91 0.41
C ASP A 37 -6.57 11.48 0.10
N HIS A 38 -7.30 10.76 -0.77
CA HIS A 38 -7.13 9.32 -0.96
C HIS A 38 -5.72 8.94 -1.41
N VAL A 39 -5.17 9.63 -2.41
CA VAL A 39 -3.82 9.38 -2.94
C VAL A 39 -2.75 9.67 -1.88
N ILE A 40 -2.91 10.75 -1.12
CA ILE A 40 -1.97 11.14 -0.05
C ILE A 40 -1.95 10.05 1.04
N ASN A 41 -3.13 9.57 1.44
CA ASN A 41 -3.28 8.49 2.41
C ASN A 41 -2.66 7.17 1.90
N LEU A 42 -2.87 6.83 0.63
CA LEU A 42 -2.26 5.66 0.00
C LEU A 42 -0.73 5.76 -0.06
N GLN A 43 -0.19 6.87 -0.55
CA GLN A 43 1.26 7.09 -0.64
C GLN A 43 1.92 6.99 0.74
N ARG A 44 1.28 7.48 1.82
CA ARG A 44 1.79 7.32 3.19
C ARG A 44 1.92 5.84 3.58
N GLY A 45 0.93 5.01 3.27
CA GLY A 45 0.98 3.57 3.53
C GLY A 45 2.01 2.84 2.67
N ILE A 46 2.08 3.18 1.38
CA ILE A 46 3.05 2.60 0.45
C ILE A 46 4.48 2.95 0.88
N HIS A 47 4.75 4.18 1.30
CA HIS A 47 6.05 4.57 1.84
C HIS A 47 6.42 3.77 3.09
N ALA A 48 5.46 3.50 3.98
CA ALA A 48 5.69 2.67 5.16
C ALA A 48 6.00 1.21 4.79
N LEU A 49 5.34 0.66 3.76
CA LEU A 49 5.64 -0.68 3.23
C LEU A 49 7.00 -0.71 2.52
N MET A 50 7.32 0.32 1.74
CA MET A 50 8.61 0.46 1.08
C MET A 50 9.75 0.43 2.10
N ALA A 51 9.64 1.14 3.22
CA ALA A 51 10.64 1.11 4.29
C ALA A 51 10.84 -0.30 4.88
N GLN A 52 9.81 -1.15 4.86
CA GLN A 52 9.81 -2.49 5.44
C GLN A 52 10.05 -3.62 4.43
N ARG A 53 10.15 -3.31 3.13
CA ARG A 53 10.13 -4.31 2.05
C ARG A 53 11.19 -5.41 2.17
N ALA A 54 12.39 -5.08 2.62
CA ALA A 54 13.47 -6.04 2.79
C ALA A 54 13.22 -7.03 3.95
N GLU A 55 12.46 -6.60 4.96
CA GLU A 55 12.03 -7.46 6.06
C GLU A 55 10.91 -8.38 5.58
N LEU A 56 9.89 -7.82 4.92
CA LEU A 56 8.75 -8.57 4.37
C LEU A 56 9.20 -9.70 3.44
N ALA A 57 10.25 -9.47 2.65
CA ALA A 57 10.83 -10.46 1.74
C ALA A 57 11.39 -11.71 2.44
N LYS A 58 11.71 -11.63 3.73
CA LYS A 58 12.31 -12.72 4.53
C LYS A 58 11.30 -13.50 5.36
N LEU A 59 10.05 -13.04 5.43
CA LEU A 59 8.98 -13.69 6.18
C LEU A 59 8.36 -14.83 5.36
N ASP A 60 7.56 -15.65 6.02
CA ASP A 60 6.57 -16.48 5.33
C ASP A 60 5.35 -15.65 4.92
N TRP A 61 4.47 -16.23 4.09
CA TRP A 61 3.31 -15.51 3.57
C TRP A 61 2.33 -15.04 4.66
N ALA A 62 2.10 -15.85 5.69
CA ALA A 62 1.14 -15.51 6.73
C ALA A 62 1.63 -14.31 7.54
N ALA A 63 2.89 -14.34 7.96
CA ALA A 63 3.52 -13.24 8.68
C ALA A 63 3.67 -11.99 7.82
N ALA A 64 4.03 -12.14 6.53
CA ALA A 64 4.13 -11.02 5.61
C ALA A 64 2.79 -10.31 5.42
N TRP A 65 1.70 -11.06 5.19
CA TRP A 65 0.37 -10.46 5.02
C TRP A 65 -0.14 -9.80 6.29
N GLN A 66 0.01 -10.45 7.44
CA GLN A 66 -0.38 -9.84 8.71
C GLN A 66 0.37 -8.52 8.93
N LYS A 67 1.68 -8.48 8.65
CA LYS A 67 2.49 -7.27 8.81
C LYS A 67 2.10 -6.17 7.82
N ILE A 68 1.78 -6.52 6.58
CA ILE A 68 1.29 -5.58 5.57
C ILE A 68 -0.06 -4.99 6.01
N GLY A 69 -1.02 -5.83 6.39
CA GLY A 69 -2.34 -5.40 6.85
C GLY A 69 -2.26 -4.47 8.05
N MET A 70 -1.48 -4.83 9.08
CA MET A 70 -1.25 -3.98 10.25
C MET A 70 -0.57 -2.64 9.90
N THR A 71 0.39 -2.67 8.96
CA THR A 71 1.04 -1.44 8.49
C THR A 71 0.03 -0.52 7.81
N LEU A 72 -0.75 -1.04 6.85
CA LEU A 72 -1.73 -0.24 6.12
C LEU A 72 -2.83 0.29 7.04
N MET A 73 -3.36 -0.53 7.95
CA MET A 73 -4.36 -0.13 8.94
C MET A 73 -3.90 1.06 9.81
N SER A 74 -2.61 1.13 10.14
CA SER A 74 -2.05 2.17 11.01
C SER A 74 -1.53 3.40 10.27
N THR A 75 -1.26 3.28 8.96
CA THR A 75 -0.59 4.33 8.19
C THR A 75 -1.47 4.93 7.11
N VAL A 76 -2.35 4.16 6.48
CA VAL A 76 -3.35 4.70 5.55
C VAL A 76 -4.51 5.26 6.37
N GLY A 77 -4.82 6.54 6.15
CA GLY A 77 -5.92 7.22 6.84
C GLY A 77 -7.28 6.89 6.23
N GLY A 78 -8.34 7.31 6.92
CA GLY A 78 -9.70 7.22 6.38
C GLY A 78 -10.22 5.78 6.22
N ALA A 79 -11.23 5.64 5.35
CA ALA A 79 -11.87 4.35 5.11
C ALA A 79 -10.98 3.36 4.32
N SER A 80 -10.07 3.87 3.50
CA SER A 80 -9.18 3.02 2.70
C SER A 80 -8.21 2.24 3.56
N GLY A 81 -7.72 2.81 4.67
CA GLY A 81 -6.80 2.09 5.56
C GLY A 81 -7.43 0.89 6.24
N SER A 82 -8.69 1.00 6.68
CA SER A 82 -9.40 -0.15 7.26
C SER A 82 -9.73 -1.23 6.23
N LEU A 83 -10.07 -0.83 5.00
CA LEU A 83 -10.34 -1.77 3.91
C LEU A 83 -9.06 -2.50 3.47
N PHE A 84 -8.00 -1.77 3.08
CA PHE A 84 -6.76 -2.38 2.63
C PHE A 84 -6.02 -3.14 3.73
N GLY A 85 -6.18 -2.74 4.99
CA GLY A 85 -5.59 -3.47 6.12
C GLY A 85 -6.29 -4.79 6.45
N THR A 86 -7.53 -4.99 5.97
CA THR A 86 -8.37 -6.17 6.29
C THR A 86 -8.41 -7.22 5.17
N LEU A 87 -8.29 -6.79 3.91
CA LEU A 87 -8.26 -7.67 2.74
C LEU A 87 -7.00 -8.54 2.69
#